data_AF-A0A0D2KA45-F1
#
_entry.id   AF-A0A0D2KA45-F1
#
_cell.length_a   1.000
_cell.length_b   1.000
_cell.length_c   1.000
_cell.angle_alpha   90.00
_cell.angle_beta   90.00
_cell.angle_gamma   90.00
#
_symmetry.space_group_name_H-M   'P 1'
#
loop_
_entity.id
_entity.type
_entity.pdbx_description
1 polymer ?
#
loop_
_entity_poly.entity_id
_entity_poly.type
_entity_poly.pdbx_seq_one_letter_code
_entity_poly.pdbx_strand_id
1 'polypeptide(L)'
;MGFLFASSTTATFLAMSTHCMFSARSSYPILNLRKMQALRTTANTIPRTLGQSARVSRSCIGFAASDCSAAAAYEVLRMLPDDQQYEVIIDHLYTASPWPDLIQATTAMASLGKRHQLALGAFGAPPFKYPESDQATYDAISRAVAVDLHMAWLSGDSSIDDSKTPHLEKSPAWVELRLTIARRAFDVPRRSIDDLISPVIPWANLRRLSIEWEFAAPINEFIYLTAPRLVQLQALRLHADPWHYHPTCSYAEAPGMRVENETDRTFAIDFKEMPELRELEIDGICNHIPITDLVGKNLRRLRLHCEDSRSSVHSKQSQRSHTDILTAAKVAPKLERLELDIGYIEHLWHPTAIPGVDVHVEQYAFLNALTKFRHLRFLRLFPPFIASSCLRIEWRVQHCVPVSDNQAIRIFDQLHRELPSLQLLSIAAAPSFVDIDTMYWQVTRQGDQTVLTTGHRARNYKHCQTWIGHRRMRSEIKRFNTPQIYLPDSDGWMLTRNDLHDVKQASFGGRWWDDR
;
A
#
# COMPACT_ATOMS: atom_id res chain seq x y z
N MET A 1 -50.88 -39.28 -34.16
CA MET A 1 -50.33 -40.40 -34.95
C MET A 1 -48.93 -39.97 -35.38
N GLY A 2 -47.84 -40.43 -34.77
CA GLY A 2 -47.15 -41.72 -35.02
C GLY A 2 -46.33 -41.59 -36.32
N PHE A 3 -45.03 -41.87 -36.48
CA PHE A 3 -43.98 -42.70 -35.85
C PHE A 3 -42.61 -42.09 -36.32
N LEU A 4 -41.58 -41.88 -35.48
CA LEU A 4 -40.43 -42.74 -35.10
C LEU A 4 -39.21 -42.83 -36.08
N PHE A 5 -38.02 -42.49 -35.50
CA PHE A 5 -36.59 -42.87 -35.76
C PHE A 5 -35.91 -42.51 -37.12
N ALA A 6 -34.62 -42.18 -37.28
CA ALA A 6 -33.39 -42.41 -36.49
C ALA A 6 -32.21 -41.43 -36.82
N SER A 7 -31.29 -41.29 -35.85
CA SER A 7 -29.81 -41.11 -35.88
C SER A 7 -29.09 -40.28 -36.98
N SER A 8 -28.27 -39.31 -36.58
CA SER A 8 -26.80 -39.51 -36.45
C SER A 8 -26.10 -38.28 -35.87
N THR A 9 -24.98 -38.56 -35.20
CA THR A 9 -24.11 -37.70 -34.42
C THR A 9 -23.11 -36.96 -35.31
N THR A 10 -22.86 -35.65 -35.11
CA THR A 10 -21.52 -35.05 -35.33
C THR A 10 -21.38 -33.70 -34.64
N ALA A 11 -20.15 -33.45 -34.18
CA ALA A 11 -19.74 -32.43 -33.25
C ALA A 11 -19.60 -31.03 -33.85
N THR A 12 -19.88 -30.00 -33.05
CA THR A 12 -19.53 -28.61 -33.36
C THR A 12 -18.57 -28.08 -32.31
N PHE A 13 -17.32 -27.87 -32.74
CA PHE A 13 -16.28 -27.14 -32.04
C PHE A 13 -16.69 -25.66 -31.88
N LEU A 14 -16.64 -25.12 -30.66
CA LEU A 14 -16.72 -23.69 -30.38
C LEU A 14 -15.34 -23.21 -29.92
N ALA A 15 -14.65 -22.50 -30.81
CA ALA A 15 -13.40 -21.79 -30.51
C ALA A 15 -13.74 -20.41 -29.92
N MET A 16 -13.39 -20.16 -28.66
CA MET A 16 -13.31 -18.81 -28.11
C MET A 16 -11.86 -18.34 -28.14
N SER A 17 -11.60 -17.30 -28.93
CA SER A 17 -10.30 -16.63 -28.99
C SER A 17 -10.16 -15.63 -27.85
N THR A 18 -9.16 -15.79 -26.99
CA THR A 18 -8.68 -14.74 -26.08
C THR A 18 -7.31 -14.24 -26.55
N HIS A 19 -7.27 -12.98 -26.98
CA HIS A 19 -6.07 -12.22 -27.27
C HIS A 19 -5.65 -11.43 -26.03
N CYS A 20 -4.51 -11.79 -25.43
CA CYS A 20 -3.75 -10.96 -24.51
C CYS A 20 -2.41 -10.61 -25.18
N MET A 21 -2.11 -9.31 -25.31
CA MET A 21 -0.81 -8.81 -25.78
C MET A 21 0.05 -8.31 -24.62
N PHE A 22 1.35 -8.55 -24.78
CA PHE A 22 2.45 -8.35 -23.82
C PHE A 22 2.97 -6.90 -23.76
N SER A 23 3.56 -6.55 -22.61
CA SER A 23 4.67 -5.58 -22.51
C SER A 23 5.64 -6.05 -21.43
N ALA A 24 6.92 -6.18 -21.77
CA ALA A 24 7.97 -6.74 -20.92
C ALA A 24 9.03 -5.69 -20.58
N ARG A 25 9.36 -5.57 -19.29
CA ARG A 25 10.68 -5.17 -18.78
C ARG A 25 10.90 -5.76 -17.39
N SER A 26 11.76 -6.78 -17.27
CA SER A 26 12.73 -6.97 -16.17
C SER A 26 13.35 -8.38 -16.23
N SER A 27 14.59 -8.46 -15.75
CA SER A 27 15.58 -9.51 -15.91
C SER A 27 15.38 -10.68 -14.94
N TYR A 28 14.34 -11.49 -15.12
CA TYR A 28 14.23 -12.86 -14.55
C TYR A 28 13.45 -13.74 -15.53
N PRO A 29 13.72 -15.05 -15.65
CA PRO A 29 12.96 -15.92 -16.54
C PRO A 29 11.55 -16.14 -15.98
N ILE A 30 10.60 -15.28 -16.36
CA ILE A 30 9.18 -15.45 -16.08
C ILE A 30 8.63 -16.54 -17.02
N LEU A 31 8.24 -17.68 -16.47
CA LEU A 31 7.60 -18.77 -17.21
C LEU A 31 6.12 -18.45 -17.46
N ASN A 32 5.77 -18.18 -18.72
CA ASN A 32 4.39 -17.94 -19.16
C ASN A 32 3.60 -19.25 -19.33
N LEU A 33 2.33 -19.26 -18.90
CA LEU A 33 1.39 -20.40 -18.99
C LEU A 33 1.31 -21.08 -20.38
N ARG A 34 1.50 -20.35 -21.48
CA ARG A 34 1.53 -20.94 -22.84
C ARG A 34 2.79 -21.76 -23.14
N LYS A 35 3.91 -21.52 -22.46
CA LYS A 35 5.15 -22.30 -22.66
C LYS A 35 5.09 -23.68 -22.00
N MET A 36 4.30 -23.86 -20.94
CA MET A 36 4.18 -25.17 -20.27
C MET A 36 3.41 -26.19 -21.10
N GLN A 37 2.42 -25.78 -21.91
CA GLN A 37 1.73 -26.71 -22.83
C GLN A 37 2.61 -27.13 -24.02
N ALA A 38 3.57 -26.29 -24.45
CA ALA A 38 4.49 -26.62 -25.55
C ALA A 38 5.67 -27.52 -25.14
N LEU A 39 6.04 -27.54 -23.86
CA LEU A 39 7.13 -28.38 -23.34
C LEU A 39 6.76 -29.86 -23.18
N ARG A 40 5.46 -30.20 -23.21
CA ARG A 40 5.01 -31.60 -23.21
C ARG A 40 5.01 -32.24 -24.60
N THR A 41 4.92 -31.45 -25.67
CA THR A 41 4.90 -31.96 -27.05
C THR A 41 6.28 -32.11 -27.70
N THR A 42 7.35 -31.62 -27.07
CA THR A 42 8.73 -31.69 -27.61
C THR A 42 9.70 -32.55 -26.81
N ALA A 43 9.25 -33.24 -25.75
CA ALA A 43 10.12 -34.10 -24.93
C ALA A 43 10.39 -35.50 -25.50
N ASN A 44 9.82 -35.85 -26.67
CA ASN A 44 10.00 -37.16 -27.31
C ASN A 44 10.76 -37.08 -28.63
N THR A 45 11.87 -36.35 -28.69
CA THR A 45 12.93 -36.56 -29.70
C THR A 45 14.13 -35.68 -29.37
N ILE A 46 15.25 -36.26 -28.95
CA ILE A 46 16.64 -35.96 -29.38
C ILE A 46 17.62 -36.74 -28.47
N PRO A 47 18.74 -37.28 -29.00
CA PRO A 47 19.55 -38.30 -28.36
C PRO A 47 20.60 -37.77 -27.37
N ARG A 48 20.96 -38.62 -26.42
CA ARG A 48 22.11 -38.49 -25.51
C ARG A 48 23.43 -38.44 -26.29
N THR A 49 24.18 -37.36 -26.15
CA THR A 49 25.66 -37.40 -26.09
C THR A 49 26.25 -36.07 -25.63
N LEU A 50 27.40 -36.20 -24.94
CA LEU A 50 28.34 -35.18 -24.45
C LEU A 50 28.01 -34.53 -23.11
N GLY A 51 28.74 -35.00 -22.09
CA GLY A 51 28.84 -34.35 -20.80
C GLY A 51 29.79 -33.17 -20.83
N GLN A 52 29.52 -32.22 -19.95
CA GLN A 52 30.51 -31.32 -19.38
C GLN A 52 30.00 -30.87 -18.00
N SER A 53 30.93 -30.93 -17.05
CA SER A 53 30.81 -30.46 -15.68
C SER A 53 30.29 -29.00 -15.63
N ALA A 54 29.13 -28.79 -15.05
CA ALA A 54 28.63 -27.46 -14.70
C ALA A 54 28.12 -27.52 -13.25
N ARG A 55 28.76 -26.72 -12.38
CA ARG A 55 28.28 -26.44 -11.01
C ARG A 55 26.83 -25.98 -11.10
N VAL A 56 25.92 -26.79 -10.56
CA VAL A 56 24.49 -26.47 -10.47
C VAL A 56 24.31 -25.37 -9.43
N SER A 57 24.25 -24.12 -9.91
CA SER A 57 23.66 -23.01 -9.17
C SER A 57 22.17 -23.32 -9.00
N ARG A 58 21.68 -23.39 -7.76
CA ARG A 58 20.25 -23.58 -7.47
C ARG A 58 19.48 -22.36 -8.00
N SER A 59 18.85 -22.49 -9.16
CA SER A 59 17.96 -21.48 -9.71
C SER A 59 16.59 -21.58 -9.04
N CYS A 60 16.21 -20.61 -8.22
CA CYS A 60 14.82 -20.44 -7.82
C CYS A 60 14.03 -19.93 -9.03
N ILE A 61 12.96 -20.62 -9.41
CA ILE A 61 12.01 -20.15 -10.43
C ILE A 61 10.86 -19.46 -9.69
N GLY A 62 10.73 -18.15 -9.86
CA GLY A 62 9.62 -17.38 -9.30
C GLY A 62 8.42 -17.38 -10.24
N PHE A 63 7.22 -17.63 -9.69
CA PHE A 63 5.95 -17.38 -10.36
C PHE A 63 5.24 -16.20 -9.70
N ALA A 64 4.95 -15.15 -10.48
CA ALA A 64 4.13 -14.03 -10.07
C ALA A 64 2.88 -14.03 -10.96
N ALA A 65 1.70 -14.17 -10.37
CA ALA A 65 0.44 -14.05 -11.06
C ALA A 65 -0.33 -12.86 -10.46
N SER A 66 -0.45 -11.77 -11.23
CA SER A 66 -1.42 -10.73 -10.93
C SER A 66 -2.80 -11.24 -11.39
N ASP A 67 -3.69 -11.49 -10.44
CA ASP A 67 -5.06 -12.03 -10.62
C ASP A 67 -5.12 -13.51 -10.98
N CYS A 68 -5.05 -14.39 -9.97
CA CYS A 68 -5.20 -15.83 -10.12
C CYS A 68 -6.21 -16.36 -9.10
N SER A 69 -7.21 -17.15 -9.53
CA SER A 69 -8.08 -17.83 -8.57
C SER A 69 -7.27 -18.83 -7.75
N ALA A 70 -7.67 -19.06 -6.49
CA ALA A 70 -7.05 -20.08 -5.67
C ALA A 70 -7.03 -21.46 -6.36
N ALA A 71 -8.10 -21.81 -7.10
CA ALA A 71 -8.20 -23.04 -7.88
C ALA A 71 -7.12 -23.15 -8.98
N ALA A 72 -6.87 -22.06 -9.70
CA ALA A 72 -5.85 -22.03 -10.73
C ALA A 72 -4.43 -22.10 -10.13
N ALA A 73 -4.18 -21.37 -9.04
CA ALA A 73 -2.91 -21.44 -8.31
C ALA A 73 -2.63 -22.87 -7.79
N TYR A 74 -3.65 -23.53 -7.24
CA TYR A 74 -3.56 -24.90 -6.77
C TYR A 74 -3.19 -25.89 -7.88
N GLU A 75 -3.85 -25.81 -9.04
CA GLU A 75 -3.52 -26.69 -10.17
C GLU A 75 -2.12 -26.42 -10.73
N VAL A 76 -1.66 -25.16 -10.74
CA VAL A 76 -0.27 -24.83 -11.10
C VAL A 76 0.71 -25.49 -10.14
N LEU A 77 0.48 -25.39 -8.83
CA LEU A 77 1.35 -26.00 -7.81
C LEU A 77 1.42 -27.53 -7.97
N ARG A 78 0.31 -28.19 -8.32
CA ARG A 78 0.29 -29.63 -8.60
C ARG A 78 1.11 -30.05 -9.82
N MET A 79 1.34 -29.13 -10.76
CA MET A 79 2.12 -29.39 -11.96
C MET A 79 3.62 -29.16 -11.77
N LEU A 80 4.03 -28.54 -10.65
CA LEU A 80 5.45 -28.26 -10.39
C LEU A 80 6.22 -29.56 -10.07
N PRO A 81 7.42 -29.76 -10.66
CA PRO A 81 8.30 -30.87 -10.33
C PRO A 81 8.69 -30.95 -8.84
N ASP A 82 8.73 -32.17 -8.31
CA ASP A 82 9.03 -32.44 -6.91
C ASP A 82 10.48 -32.18 -6.48
N ASP A 83 11.41 -31.99 -7.43
CA ASP A 83 12.85 -31.90 -7.23
C ASP A 83 13.40 -30.46 -7.14
N GLN A 84 12.53 -29.44 -7.23
CA GLN A 84 12.93 -28.03 -7.22
C GLN A 84 12.30 -27.22 -6.08
N GLN A 85 13.04 -26.20 -5.61
CA GLN A 85 12.52 -25.19 -4.69
C GLN A 85 11.92 -24.04 -5.48
N TYR A 86 10.65 -23.75 -5.19
CA TYR A 86 9.91 -22.63 -5.78
C TYR A 86 9.58 -21.61 -4.69
N GLU A 87 9.64 -20.35 -5.08
CA GLU A 87 9.05 -19.25 -4.33
C GLU A 87 7.68 -18.94 -4.94
N VAL A 88 6.64 -19.03 -4.12
CA VAL A 88 5.25 -18.84 -4.55
C VAL A 88 4.75 -17.53 -3.95
N ILE A 89 4.67 -16.50 -4.79
CA ILE A 89 4.12 -15.19 -4.40
C ILE A 89 2.62 -15.20 -4.66
N ILE A 90 1.87 -15.11 -3.57
CA ILE A 90 0.43 -15.11 -3.57
C ILE A 90 -0.03 -13.69 -3.28
N ASP A 91 0.03 -12.79 -4.26
CA ASP A 91 -0.28 -11.37 -4.05
C ASP A 91 -1.80 -11.09 -4.09
N HIS A 92 -2.53 -11.80 -4.98
CA HIS A 92 -3.93 -11.50 -5.30
C HIS A 92 -4.77 -12.77 -5.47
N LEU A 93 -5.01 -13.50 -4.38
CA LEU A 93 -6.02 -14.54 -4.37
C LEU A 93 -7.40 -13.93 -4.16
N TYR A 94 -8.32 -14.27 -5.03
CA TYR A 94 -9.73 -14.23 -4.70
C TYR A 94 -10.19 -15.66 -4.41
N THR A 95 -11.06 -15.77 -3.40
CA THR A 95 -11.66 -17.04 -3.02
C THR A 95 -12.59 -17.50 -4.14
N ALA A 96 -12.62 -18.80 -4.36
CA ALA A 96 -13.46 -19.44 -5.36
C ALA A 96 -13.80 -20.83 -4.83
N SER A 97 -15.00 -21.34 -5.15
CA SER A 97 -15.34 -22.73 -4.83
C SER A 97 -14.22 -23.68 -5.33
N PRO A 98 -13.63 -24.53 -4.48
CA PRO A 98 -14.13 -25.03 -3.19
C PRO A 98 -13.66 -24.30 -1.91
N TRP A 99 -12.83 -23.25 -2.00
CA TRP A 99 -12.31 -22.54 -0.82
C TRP A 99 -13.06 -21.22 -0.61
N PRO A 100 -13.98 -21.15 0.38
CA PRO A 100 -14.76 -19.95 0.66
C PRO A 100 -13.93 -18.82 1.29
N ASP A 101 -12.81 -19.15 1.93
CA ASP A 101 -11.91 -18.20 2.59
C ASP A 101 -10.43 -18.40 2.19
N LEU A 102 -9.65 -17.32 2.35
CA LEU A 102 -8.22 -17.27 1.98
C LEU A 102 -7.34 -18.15 2.87
N ILE A 103 -7.76 -18.41 4.10
CA ILE A 103 -6.99 -19.23 5.05
C ILE A 103 -7.01 -20.68 4.56
N GLN A 104 -8.19 -21.22 4.23
CA GLN A 104 -8.33 -22.56 3.68
C GLN A 104 -7.55 -22.73 2.37
N ALA A 105 -7.64 -21.74 1.47
CA ALA A 105 -6.88 -21.76 0.23
C ALA A 105 -5.36 -21.81 0.50
N THR A 106 -4.87 -20.95 1.38
CA THR A 106 -3.44 -20.85 1.72
C THR A 106 -2.94 -22.12 2.42
N THR A 107 -3.68 -22.65 3.39
CA THR A 107 -3.35 -23.90 4.09
C THR A 107 -3.32 -25.09 3.12
N ALA A 108 -4.30 -25.20 2.22
CA ALA A 108 -4.33 -26.25 1.21
C ALA A 108 -3.12 -26.16 0.26
N MET A 109 -2.78 -24.96 -0.22
CA MET A 109 -1.60 -24.75 -1.08
C MET A 109 -0.29 -25.04 -0.36
N ALA A 110 -0.14 -24.61 0.91
CA ALA A 110 1.02 -24.89 1.73
C ALA A 110 1.17 -26.39 2.05
N SER A 111 0.06 -27.13 2.13
CA SER A 111 0.05 -28.58 2.36
C SER A 111 0.54 -29.38 1.15
N LEU A 112 0.31 -28.88 -0.07
CA LEU A 112 0.85 -29.44 -1.31
C LEU A 112 2.33 -29.08 -1.46
N GLY A 113 2.64 -27.81 -1.24
CA GLY A 113 3.97 -27.25 -1.40
C GLY A 113 4.90 -27.47 -0.21
N LYS A 114 4.89 -28.63 0.45
CA LYS A 114 5.76 -28.89 1.64
C LYS A 114 7.25 -28.63 1.41
N ARG A 115 7.69 -28.61 0.14
CA ARG A 115 9.07 -28.34 -0.29
C ARG A 115 9.29 -26.92 -0.84
N HIS A 116 8.23 -26.13 -0.98
CA HIS A 116 8.26 -24.78 -1.54
C HIS A 116 8.29 -23.74 -0.42
N GLN A 117 8.93 -22.61 -0.70
CA GLN A 117 8.90 -21.46 0.19
C GLN A 117 7.68 -20.61 -0.18
N LEU A 118 6.74 -20.49 0.76
CA LEU A 118 5.57 -19.64 0.57
C LEU A 118 6.02 -18.19 0.75
N ALA A 119 5.84 -17.34 -0.26
CA ALA A 119 6.27 -15.96 -0.14
C ALA A 119 5.22 -15.10 0.55
N LEU A 120 3.91 -15.31 0.31
CA LEU A 120 2.83 -14.63 1.04
C LEU A 120 1.80 -15.62 1.59
N GLY A 121 1.44 -15.47 2.86
CA GLY A 121 0.14 -15.90 3.38
C GLY A 121 -0.58 -14.71 4.02
N ALA A 122 -1.80 -14.44 3.59
CA ALA A 122 -2.67 -13.45 4.21
C ALA A 122 -3.63 -14.14 5.20
N PHE A 123 -3.46 -13.83 6.47
CA PHE A 123 -4.15 -14.39 7.61
C PHE A 123 -4.84 -13.25 8.37
N GLY A 124 -6.00 -12.84 7.84
CA GLY A 124 -6.84 -11.80 8.43
C GLY A 124 -7.36 -12.16 9.83
N ALA A 125 -8.23 -11.32 10.39
CA ALA A 125 -8.90 -11.63 11.66
C ALA A 125 -9.59 -13.00 11.55
N PRO A 126 -9.34 -13.96 12.48
CA PRO A 126 -9.94 -15.28 12.40
C PRO A 126 -11.46 -15.15 12.34
N PRO A 127 -12.14 -15.53 11.24
CA PRO A 127 -13.57 -15.68 11.28
C PRO A 127 -13.85 -16.98 12.00
N PHE A 128 -14.20 -16.95 13.28
CA PHE A 128 -14.73 -18.14 13.94
C PHE A 128 -16.14 -18.44 13.42
N LYS A 129 -16.22 -19.02 12.22
CA LYS A 129 -17.32 -19.90 11.77
C LYS A 129 -16.77 -20.92 10.77
N TYR A 130 -16.29 -22.04 11.31
CA TYR A 130 -16.10 -23.37 10.70
C TYR A 130 -15.44 -23.47 9.31
N PRO A 131 -14.41 -24.32 9.13
CA PRO A 131 -13.74 -25.15 10.14
C PRO A 131 -12.76 -24.35 11.02
N GLU A 132 -12.49 -24.86 12.21
CA GLU A 132 -11.48 -24.30 13.12
C GLU A 132 -10.07 -24.50 12.55
N SER A 133 -9.18 -23.53 12.79
CA SER A 133 -7.78 -23.61 12.35
C SER A 133 -7.06 -24.78 13.02
N ASP A 134 -6.35 -25.58 12.22
CA ASP A 134 -5.53 -26.69 12.68
C ASP A 134 -4.02 -26.35 12.67
N GLN A 135 -3.17 -27.26 13.16
CA GLN A 135 -1.72 -27.06 13.18
C GLN A 135 -1.12 -26.84 11.77
N ALA A 136 -1.73 -27.41 10.72
CA ALA A 136 -1.28 -27.21 9.35
C ALA A 136 -1.35 -25.73 8.92
N THR A 137 -2.31 -24.98 9.46
CA THR A 137 -2.43 -23.53 9.26
C THR A 137 -1.27 -22.78 9.92
N TYR A 138 -0.96 -23.07 11.18
CA TYR A 138 0.18 -22.47 11.89
C TYR A 138 1.53 -22.83 11.26
N ASP A 139 1.66 -24.07 10.77
CA ASP A 139 2.81 -24.52 10.00
C ASP A 139 2.95 -23.76 8.67
N ALA A 140 1.83 -23.41 8.02
CA ALA A 140 1.84 -22.59 6.81
C ALA A 140 2.28 -21.15 7.12
N ILE A 141 1.75 -20.54 8.18
CA ILE A 141 2.15 -19.20 8.65
C ILE A 141 3.65 -19.18 8.97
N SER A 142 4.17 -20.18 9.70
CA SER A 142 5.57 -20.21 10.11
C SER A 142 6.57 -20.40 8.96
N ARG A 143 6.17 -21.08 7.87
CA ARG A 143 7.01 -21.29 6.68
C ARG A 143 7.03 -20.11 5.70
N ALA A 144 6.12 -19.15 5.86
CA ALA A 144 6.03 -18.00 4.96
C ALA A 144 7.22 -17.05 5.11
N VAL A 145 7.55 -16.28 4.07
CA VAL A 145 8.58 -15.21 4.11
C VAL A 145 7.98 -13.86 4.44
N ALA A 146 6.85 -13.54 3.82
CA ALA A 146 6.02 -12.37 4.10
C ALA A 146 4.65 -12.83 4.62
N VAL A 147 4.18 -12.19 5.68
CA VAL A 147 2.91 -12.56 6.33
C VAL A 147 2.07 -11.33 6.57
N ASP A 148 0.78 -11.41 6.23
CA ASP A 148 -0.24 -10.49 6.73
C ASP A 148 -1.01 -11.18 7.83
N LEU A 149 -0.96 -10.66 9.05
CA LEU A 149 -1.38 -11.35 10.25
C LEU A 149 -2.23 -10.44 11.14
N HIS A 150 -3.39 -10.93 11.55
CA HIS A 150 -4.11 -10.32 12.65
C HIS A 150 -3.53 -10.76 14.01
N MET A 151 -3.39 -9.84 14.97
CA MET A 151 -2.76 -10.10 16.28
C MET A 151 -3.39 -11.26 17.08
N ALA A 152 -4.66 -11.59 16.79
CA ALA A 152 -5.35 -12.74 17.37
C ALA A 152 -4.64 -14.09 17.13
N TRP A 153 -3.91 -14.25 16.03
CA TRP A 153 -3.15 -15.48 15.71
C TRP A 153 -1.92 -15.68 16.60
N LEU A 154 -1.46 -14.61 17.25
CA LEU A 154 -0.28 -14.62 18.13
C LEU A 154 -0.65 -14.75 19.61
N SER A 155 -1.94 -14.74 19.91
CA SER A 155 -2.46 -14.74 21.27
C SER A 155 -2.89 -16.15 21.64
N GLY A 156 -2.16 -16.83 22.53
CA GLY A 156 -2.63 -18.07 23.15
C GLY A 156 -3.90 -17.78 23.97
N ASP A 157 -4.89 -18.66 23.89
CA ASP A 157 -6.06 -18.59 24.76
C ASP A 157 -5.63 -19.10 26.14
N SER A 158 -5.28 -18.18 27.04
CA SER A 158 -4.67 -18.49 28.35
C SER A 158 -5.56 -19.30 29.30
N SER A 159 -6.75 -19.74 28.84
CA SER A 159 -7.74 -20.49 29.60
C SER A 159 -7.81 -21.98 29.23
N ILE A 160 -7.12 -22.41 28.18
CA ILE A 160 -7.17 -23.78 27.66
C ILE A 160 -5.76 -24.39 27.77
N ASP A 161 -5.69 -25.67 28.17
CA ASP A 161 -4.46 -26.47 28.24
C ASP A 161 -3.62 -26.29 26.95
N ASP A 162 -2.54 -25.50 27.04
CA ASP A 162 -1.65 -25.07 25.94
C ASP A 162 -1.09 -26.25 25.11
N SER A 163 -1.14 -27.47 25.66
CA SER A 163 -0.68 -28.69 25.00
C SER A 163 -1.59 -29.16 23.84
N LYS A 164 -2.82 -28.64 23.72
CA LYS A 164 -3.81 -29.11 22.72
C LYS A 164 -4.27 -28.05 21.72
N THR A 165 -4.01 -26.77 21.96
CA THR A 165 -4.40 -25.69 21.07
C THR A 165 -3.34 -25.50 19.97
N PRO A 166 -3.72 -25.50 18.68
CA PRO A 166 -2.77 -25.23 17.60
C PRO A 166 -2.13 -23.85 17.76
N HIS A 167 -0.80 -23.78 17.64
CA HIS A 167 -0.03 -22.56 17.84
C HIS A 167 1.29 -22.57 17.06
N LEU A 168 1.99 -21.43 17.05
CA LEU A 168 3.32 -21.31 16.46
C LEU A 168 4.37 -21.90 17.42
N GLU A 169 4.82 -23.12 17.14
CA GLU A 169 5.80 -23.84 17.99
C GLU A 169 7.23 -23.28 17.91
N LYS A 170 7.59 -22.60 16.81
CA LYS A 170 8.94 -22.09 16.53
C LYS A 170 8.91 -20.65 16.07
N SER A 171 9.96 -19.90 16.40
CA SER A 171 10.16 -18.56 15.85
C SER A 171 10.32 -18.68 14.33
N PRO A 172 9.42 -18.08 13.54
CA PRO A 172 9.43 -18.18 12.10
C PRO A 172 10.53 -17.31 11.49
N ALA A 173 10.86 -17.54 10.23
CA ALA A 173 11.90 -16.79 9.51
C ALA A 173 11.35 -15.60 8.71
N TRP A 174 10.27 -14.97 9.20
CA TRP A 174 9.63 -13.85 8.51
C TRP A 174 10.59 -12.70 8.26
N VAL A 175 10.56 -12.18 7.04
CA VAL A 175 11.34 -11.01 6.61
C VAL A 175 10.42 -9.81 6.39
N GLU A 176 9.15 -10.06 6.05
CA GLU A 176 8.13 -9.03 5.91
C GLU A 176 6.90 -9.38 6.76
N LEU A 177 6.35 -8.38 7.47
CA LEU A 177 5.17 -8.55 8.31
C LEU A 177 4.21 -7.37 8.13
N ARG A 178 2.96 -7.66 7.79
CA ARG A 178 1.82 -6.78 8.05
C ARG A 178 1.11 -7.29 9.28
N LEU A 179 0.93 -6.43 10.28
CA LEU A 179 0.30 -6.76 11.54
C LEU A 179 -0.91 -5.86 11.76
N THR A 180 -2.11 -6.45 11.81
CA THR A 180 -3.33 -5.75 12.21
C THR A 180 -3.56 -5.94 13.70
N ILE A 181 -3.52 -4.85 14.46
CA ILE A 181 -3.74 -4.82 15.90
C ILE A 181 -5.06 -4.10 16.16
N ALA A 182 -6.15 -4.88 16.24
CA ALA A 182 -7.49 -4.35 16.46
C ALA A 182 -8.06 -4.70 17.84
N ARG A 183 -8.94 -3.82 18.34
CA ARG A 183 -9.74 -4.09 19.54
C ARG A 183 -10.70 -5.26 19.24
N ARG A 184 -10.60 -6.37 19.99
CA ARG A 184 -11.69 -7.37 19.99
C ARG A 184 -12.96 -6.67 20.47
N ALA A 185 -14.00 -6.71 19.65
CA ALA A 185 -15.21 -5.90 19.85
C ALA A 185 -15.95 -6.19 21.16
N PHE A 186 -15.75 -7.34 21.83
CA PHE A 186 -16.46 -7.67 23.06
C PHE A 186 -15.58 -8.53 24.00
N ASP A 187 -15.48 -8.10 25.26
CA ASP A 187 -15.16 -8.88 26.48
C ASP A 187 -13.77 -9.50 26.74
N VAL A 188 -12.67 -8.95 26.21
CA VAL A 188 -11.31 -9.35 26.67
C VAL A 188 -10.75 -8.32 27.65
N PRO A 189 -10.14 -8.72 28.79
CA PRO A 189 -9.50 -7.79 29.73
C PRO A 189 -8.49 -6.88 29.00
N ARG A 190 -8.36 -5.63 29.49
CA ARG A 190 -7.40 -4.63 28.98
C ARG A 190 -6.02 -5.28 28.88
N ARG A 191 -5.60 -5.65 27.66
CA ARG A 191 -4.24 -6.12 27.41
C ARG A 191 -3.29 -4.95 27.57
N SER A 192 -2.19 -5.16 28.26
CA SER A 192 -1.09 -4.20 28.30
C SER A 192 -0.44 -4.13 26.91
N ILE A 193 0.27 -3.03 26.62
CA ILE A 193 1.02 -2.92 25.35
C ILE A 193 2.13 -3.98 25.29
N ASP A 194 2.69 -4.37 26.44
CA ASP A 194 3.66 -5.46 26.54
C ASP A 194 3.10 -6.80 26.04
N ASP A 195 1.83 -7.08 26.28
CA ASP A 195 1.16 -8.30 25.81
C ASP A 195 1.02 -8.34 24.27
N LEU A 196 1.09 -7.19 23.60
CA LEU A 196 1.07 -7.10 22.14
C LEU A 196 2.43 -7.44 21.52
N ILE A 197 3.52 -7.35 22.30
CA ILE A 197 4.88 -7.63 21.83
C ILE A 197 5.13 -9.13 21.94
N SER A 198 4.56 -9.87 20.98
CA SER A 198 4.71 -11.33 20.95
C SER A 198 6.18 -11.73 20.80
N PRO A 199 6.70 -12.65 21.64
CA PRO A 199 8.04 -13.21 21.48
C PRO A 199 8.14 -14.13 20.25
N VAL A 200 7.00 -14.54 19.68
CA VAL A 200 6.96 -15.38 18.48
C VAL A 200 7.40 -14.59 17.25
N ILE A 201 7.09 -13.29 17.19
CA ILE A 201 7.49 -12.45 16.05
C ILE A 201 9.03 -12.36 16.00
N PRO A 202 9.66 -12.68 14.86
CA PRO A 202 11.10 -12.61 14.68
C PRO A 202 11.56 -11.18 14.41
N TRP A 203 11.33 -10.26 15.35
CA TRP A 203 11.54 -8.81 15.21
C TRP A 203 12.89 -8.44 14.58
N ALA A 204 13.97 -9.12 14.99
CA ALA A 204 15.34 -8.86 14.51
C ALA A 204 15.59 -9.29 13.06
N ASN A 205 14.75 -10.16 12.48
CA ASN A 205 14.85 -10.62 11.11
C ASN A 205 13.99 -9.79 10.14
N LEU A 206 13.07 -8.98 10.66
CA LEU A 206 12.17 -8.17 9.84
C LEU A 206 12.96 -7.08 9.10
N ARG A 207 12.78 -7.03 7.79
CA ARG A 207 13.25 -5.95 6.91
C ARG A 207 12.12 -4.98 6.56
N ARG A 208 10.88 -5.43 6.68
CA ARG A 208 9.68 -4.73 6.22
C ARG A 208 8.55 -4.95 7.22
N LEU A 209 8.03 -3.88 7.80
CA LEU A 209 7.00 -3.93 8.83
C LEU A 209 5.90 -2.93 8.53
N SER A 210 4.67 -3.40 8.42
CA SER A 210 3.48 -2.57 8.34
C SER A 210 2.58 -2.86 9.53
N ILE A 211 2.13 -1.82 10.21
CA ILE A 211 1.24 -1.93 11.36
C ILE A 211 -0.04 -1.17 11.04
N GLU A 212 -1.16 -1.86 11.15
CA GLU A 212 -2.51 -1.30 11.12
C GLU A 212 -3.04 -1.29 12.55
N TRP A 213 -3.19 -0.09 13.11
CA TRP A 213 -3.42 0.14 14.53
C TRP A 213 -4.84 0.64 14.75
N GLU A 214 -5.68 -0.28 15.22
CA GLU A 214 -7.08 -0.05 15.62
C GLU A 214 -7.25 -0.30 17.13
N PHE A 215 -6.15 -0.31 17.89
CA PHE A 215 -6.15 -0.53 19.33
C PHE A 215 -6.31 0.79 20.07
N ALA A 216 -7.13 0.81 21.12
CA ALA A 216 -7.53 2.05 21.79
C ALA A 216 -6.39 2.83 22.47
N ALA A 217 -5.22 2.22 22.70
CA ALA A 217 -4.08 2.90 23.30
C ALA A 217 -3.23 3.61 22.24
N PRO A 218 -2.50 4.69 22.59
CA PRO A 218 -1.56 5.33 21.68
C PRO A 218 -0.49 4.37 21.17
N ILE A 219 -0.09 4.52 19.91
CA ILE A 219 0.91 3.64 19.26
C ILE A 219 2.34 3.91 19.74
N ASN A 220 2.57 5.07 20.39
CA ASN A 220 3.88 5.60 20.77
C ASN A 220 4.69 4.61 21.61
N GLU A 221 4.06 4.04 22.65
CA GLU A 221 4.71 3.11 23.56
C GLU A 221 5.04 1.78 22.87
N PHE A 222 4.16 1.30 22.00
CA PHE A 222 4.41 0.10 21.20
C PHE A 222 5.64 0.26 20.30
N ILE A 223 5.75 1.39 19.59
CA ILE A 223 6.92 1.67 18.74
C ILE A 223 8.18 1.81 19.58
N TYR A 224 8.12 2.51 20.71
CA TYR A 224 9.26 2.65 21.60
C TYR A 224 9.80 1.30 22.09
N LEU A 225 8.92 0.39 22.50
CA LEU A 225 9.31 -0.92 23.03
C LEU A 225 9.78 -1.90 21.93
N THR A 226 9.24 -1.78 20.72
CA THR A 226 9.61 -2.65 19.59
C THR A 226 10.85 -2.15 18.83
N ALA A 227 11.14 -0.84 18.84
CA ALA A 227 12.24 -0.25 18.09
C ALA A 227 13.62 -0.90 18.30
N PRO A 228 14.08 -1.18 19.54
CA PRO A 228 15.39 -1.81 19.76
C PRO A 228 15.50 -3.23 19.17
N ARG A 229 14.37 -3.85 18.83
CA ARG A 229 14.33 -5.18 18.23
C ARG A 229 14.34 -5.15 16.70
N LEU A 230 14.15 -3.97 16.08
CA LEU A 230 13.97 -3.76 14.64
C LEU A 230 15.28 -3.37 13.93
N VAL A 231 16.39 -3.99 14.34
CA VAL A 231 17.75 -3.58 13.93
C VAL A 231 18.04 -3.73 12.43
N GLN A 232 17.33 -4.64 11.74
CA GLN A 232 17.47 -4.87 10.29
C GLN A 232 16.37 -4.20 9.46
N LEU A 233 15.47 -3.43 10.09
CA LEU A 233 14.30 -2.89 9.42
C LEU A 233 14.70 -1.84 8.38
N GLN A 234 14.25 -2.04 7.14
CA GLN A 234 14.52 -1.18 5.99
C GLN A 234 13.32 -0.33 5.62
N ALA A 235 12.10 -0.83 5.85
CA ALA A 235 10.86 -0.11 5.59
C ALA A 235 9.85 -0.28 6.72
N LEU A 236 9.28 0.84 7.17
CA LEU A 236 8.25 0.90 8.19
C LEU A 236 7.01 1.60 7.63
N ARG A 237 5.84 0.99 7.80
CA ARG A 237 4.54 1.59 7.53
C ARG A 237 3.68 1.56 8.79
N LEU A 238 3.09 2.69 9.13
CA LEU A 238 2.17 2.83 10.25
C LEU A 238 0.87 3.43 9.72
N HIS A 239 -0.26 2.83 10.10
CA HIS A 239 -1.59 3.34 9.79
C HIS A 239 -2.41 3.33 11.07
N ALA A 240 -2.90 4.50 11.48
CA ALA A 240 -3.72 4.69 12.66
C ALA A 240 -4.49 6.01 12.54
N ASP A 241 -5.56 6.18 13.30
CA ASP A 241 -6.19 7.50 13.42
C ASP A 241 -5.24 8.53 14.07
N PRO A 242 -5.39 9.84 13.77
CA PRO A 242 -4.50 10.89 14.28
C PRO A 242 -4.32 10.93 15.80
N TRP A 243 -5.36 10.60 16.55
CA TRP A 243 -5.34 10.61 18.01
C TRP A 243 -4.47 9.50 18.61
N HIS A 244 -4.18 8.42 17.88
CA HIS A 244 -3.26 7.37 18.35
C HIS A 244 -1.80 7.83 18.35
N TYR A 245 -1.42 8.75 17.46
CA TYR A 245 -0.07 9.31 17.41
C TYR A 245 0.09 10.52 18.36
N HIS A 246 -0.97 11.32 18.50
CA HIS A 246 -0.94 12.55 19.28
C HIS A 246 -2.26 12.74 20.04
N PRO A 247 -2.47 12.03 21.17
CA PRO A 247 -3.75 12.00 21.88
C PRO A 247 -4.16 13.35 22.48
N THR A 248 -3.18 14.22 22.77
CA THR A 248 -3.39 15.58 23.28
C THR A 248 -3.63 16.62 22.17
N CYS A 249 -3.68 16.21 20.90
CA CYS A 249 -3.87 17.12 19.79
C CYS A 249 -5.29 17.69 19.79
N SER A 250 -5.43 19.00 19.97
CA SER A 250 -6.73 19.71 19.88
C SER A 250 -7.41 19.61 18.51
N TYR A 251 -6.69 19.16 17.48
CA TYR A 251 -7.18 19.00 16.11
C TYR A 251 -7.49 17.56 15.74
N ALA A 252 -7.12 16.59 16.59
CA ALA A 252 -7.61 15.22 16.47
C ALA A 252 -8.94 15.17 17.22
N GLU A 253 -10.07 15.03 16.51
CA GLU A 253 -11.37 14.86 17.16
C GLU A 253 -11.34 13.54 17.94
N ALA A 254 -11.10 13.61 19.26
CA ALA A 254 -11.15 12.44 20.11
C ALA A 254 -12.61 11.93 20.15
N PRO A 255 -12.88 10.66 19.80
CA PRO A 255 -14.25 10.14 19.78
C PRO A 255 -14.74 9.89 21.21
N GLY A 256 -15.05 10.94 21.99
CA GLY A 256 -15.72 10.88 23.31
C GLY A 256 -15.07 10.02 24.41
N MET A 257 -14.07 9.21 24.08
CA MET A 257 -13.30 8.36 24.96
C MET A 257 -12.10 9.17 25.39
N ARG A 258 -12.11 9.60 26.66
CA ARG A 258 -10.89 10.02 27.33
C ARG A 258 -9.95 8.82 27.33
N VAL A 259 -8.84 8.91 26.62
CA VAL A 259 -7.76 7.94 26.73
C VAL A 259 -7.23 8.10 28.16
N GLU A 260 -7.55 7.14 29.04
CA GLU A 260 -7.14 7.17 30.46
C GLU A 260 -5.62 7.05 30.65
N ASN A 261 -4.90 6.70 29.58
CA ASN A 261 -3.45 6.57 29.59
C ASN A 261 -2.81 7.72 28.80
N GLU A 262 -2.54 8.83 29.50
CA GLU A 262 -1.54 9.78 29.03
C GLU A 262 -0.21 9.01 28.92
N THR A 263 0.25 8.79 27.69
CA THR A 263 1.63 8.32 27.51
C THR A 263 2.53 9.54 27.70
N ASP A 264 3.52 9.45 28.60
CA ASP A 264 4.50 10.53 28.83
C ASP A 264 5.37 10.83 27.59
N ARG A 265 5.26 10.02 26.52
CA ARG A 265 6.15 10.03 25.37
C ARG A 265 5.47 10.58 24.13
N THR A 266 6.07 11.64 23.60
CA THR A 266 5.74 12.14 22.26
C THR A 266 6.11 11.10 21.21
N PHE A 267 5.30 11.00 20.15
CA PHE A 267 5.57 10.07 19.06
C PHE A 267 6.82 10.49 18.28
N ALA A 268 7.76 9.56 18.13
CA ALA A 268 8.99 9.75 17.36
C ALA A 268 9.51 8.40 16.83
N ILE A 269 10.30 8.43 15.76
CA ILE A 269 11.01 7.26 15.24
C ILE A 269 12.47 7.36 15.66
N ASP A 270 12.94 6.40 16.46
CA ASP A 270 14.34 6.36 16.85
C ASP A 270 15.21 5.69 15.79
N PHE A 271 15.80 6.51 14.91
CA PHE A 271 16.73 6.06 13.88
C PHE A 271 18.08 5.54 14.43
N LYS A 272 18.37 5.69 15.73
CA LYS A 272 19.53 5.04 16.35
C LYS A 272 19.25 3.56 16.58
N GLU A 273 18.05 3.23 17.02
CA GLU A 273 17.58 1.86 17.24
C GLU A 273 17.21 1.15 15.92
N MET A 274 16.80 1.93 14.90
CA MET A 274 16.50 1.44 13.55
C MET A 274 17.51 1.96 12.49
N PRO A 275 18.78 1.56 12.55
CA PRO A 275 19.86 2.17 11.76
C PRO A 275 19.72 1.94 10.24
N GLU A 276 19.09 0.84 9.83
CA GLU A 276 18.91 0.46 8.42
C GLU A 276 17.64 1.04 7.78
N LEU A 277 16.83 1.79 8.53
CA LEU A 277 15.55 2.31 8.05
C LEU A 277 15.75 3.33 6.92
N ARG A 278 15.20 3.02 5.76
CA ARG A 278 15.32 3.81 4.52
C ARG A 278 13.98 4.30 4.00
N GLU A 279 12.89 3.62 4.31
CA GLU A 279 11.54 3.98 3.88
C GLU A 279 10.62 4.09 5.08
N LEU A 280 9.96 5.24 5.22
CA LEU A 280 8.97 5.48 6.27
C LEU A 280 7.67 5.99 5.64
N GLU A 281 6.58 5.31 5.97
CA GLU A 281 5.23 5.73 5.63
C GLU A 281 4.41 5.80 6.91
N ILE A 282 3.81 6.96 7.18
CA ILE A 282 2.89 7.12 8.30
C ILE A 282 1.62 7.75 7.76
N ASP A 283 0.55 6.98 7.84
CA ASP A 283 -0.80 7.39 7.48
C ASP A 283 -1.58 7.80 8.72
N GLY A 284 -2.35 8.88 8.60
CA GLY A 284 -3.13 9.48 9.68
C GLY A 284 -2.32 10.34 10.63
N ILE A 285 -1.05 10.65 10.34
CA ILE A 285 -0.22 11.44 11.24
C ILE A 285 -0.61 12.92 11.26
N CYS A 286 -0.70 13.50 12.46
CA CYS A 286 -0.96 14.93 12.60
C CYS A 286 0.28 15.78 12.24
N ASN A 287 0.06 16.90 11.57
CA ASN A 287 1.12 17.83 11.16
C ASN A 287 1.77 18.62 12.31
N HIS A 288 1.22 18.55 13.52
CA HIS A 288 1.83 19.14 14.71
C HIS A 288 3.01 18.33 15.26
N ILE A 289 3.13 17.04 14.91
CA ILE A 289 4.31 16.24 15.28
C ILE A 289 5.47 16.72 14.40
N PRO A 290 6.56 17.26 14.95
CA PRO A 290 7.68 17.79 14.16
C PRO A 290 8.22 16.76 13.16
N ILE A 291 8.45 17.16 11.91
CA ILE A 291 9.01 16.24 10.91
C ILE A 291 10.42 15.77 11.30
N THR A 292 11.13 16.54 12.14
CA THR A 292 12.44 16.17 12.71
C THR A 292 12.39 14.91 13.56
N ASP A 293 11.25 14.59 14.17
CA ASP A 293 11.05 13.39 14.99
C ASP A 293 10.75 12.15 14.14
N LEU A 294 10.58 12.34 12.83
CA LEU A 294 10.17 11.33 11.86
C LEU A 294 11.23 11.06 10.79
N VAL A 295 12.38 11.74 10.84
CA VAL A 295 13.42 11.65 9.80
C VAL A 295 14.78 11.30 10.35
N GLY A 296 15.56 10.59 9.54
CA GLY A 296 16.91 10.16 9.88
C GLY A 296 17.88 10.20 8.71
N LYS A 297 19.17 10.11 9.00
CA LYS A 297 20.27 10.31 8.02
C LYS A 297 20.25 9.33 6.84
N ASN A 298 19.73 8.13 7.05
CA ASN A 298 19.67 7.07 6.04
C ASN A 298 18.34 7.02 5.29
N LEU A 299 17.37 7.84 5.67
CA LEU A 299 16.05 7.85 5.08
C LEU A 299 16.10 8.32 3.62
N ARG A 300 15.49 7.54 2.72
CA ARG A 300 15.41 7.77 1.27
C ARG A 300 13.98 8.07 0.83
N ARG A 301 12.98 7.48 1.49
CA ARG A 301 11.57 7.68 1.18
C ARG A 301 10.81 8.06 2.45
N LEU A 302 10.05 9.15 2.37
CA LEU A 302 9.15 9.59 3.41
C LEU A 302 7.78 9.86 2.82
N ARG A 303 6.74 9.24 3.38
CA ARG A 303 5.33 9.56 3.11
C ARG A 303 4.63 9.87 4.42
N LEU A 304 4.14 11.10 4.54
CA LEU A 304 3.26 11.55 5.62
C LEU A 304 1.97 12.04 4.98
N HIS A 305 0.93 11.24 5.08
CA HIS A 305 -0.35 11.50 4.44
C HIS A 305 -1.48 11.18 5.41
N CYS A 306 -2.62 11.83 5.26
CA CYS A 306 -3.85 11.42 5.91
C CYS A 306 -4.93 11.20 4.85
N GLU A 307 -5.36 9.95 4.69
CA GLU A 307 -6.40 9.62 3.70
C GLU A 307 -7.79 10.18 4.07
N ASP A 308 -8.03 10.50 5.35
CA ASP A 308 -9.28 11.09 5.83
C ASP A 308 -9.40 12.58 5.45
N SER A 309 -10.43 12.90 4.66
CA SER A 309 -10.70 14.26 4.20
C SER A 309 -11.01 15.24 5.34
N ARG A 310 -11.56 14.77 6.47
CA ARG A 310 -11.82 15.61 7.66
C ARG A 310 -10.53 16.04 8.37
N SER A 311 -9.51 15.20 8.26
CA SER A 311 -8.20 15.36 8.88
C SER A 311 -7.16 16.03 7.96
N SER A 312 -7.54 16.35 6.71
CA SER A 312 -6.66 17.04 5.76
C SER A 312 -6.34 18.51 6.14
N VAL A 313 -5.29 19.05 5.51
CA VAL A 313 -4.64 20.31 5.88
C VAL A 313 -5.43 21.52 5.38
N HIS A 314 -6.48 21.89 6.09
CA HIS A 314 -7.37 23.02 5.71
C HIS A 314 -6.99 24.36 6.31
N SER A 315 -5.98 24.44 7.18
CA SER A 315 -5.62 25.69 7.85
C SER A 315 -4.12 25.89 7.94
N LYS A 316 -3.71 27.15 8.08
CA LYS A 316 -2.32 27.51 8.35
C LYS A 316 -1.77 26.77 9.57
N GLN A 317 -2.60 26.55 10.61
CA GLN A 317 -2.19 25.84 11.82
C GLN A 317 -1.94 24.36 11.57
N SER A 318 -2.64 23.74 10.61
CA SER A 318 -2.46 22.33 10.28
C SER A 318 -1.36 22.07 9.25
N GLN A 319 -0.66 23.10 8.74
CA GLN A 319 0.45 22.94 7.81
C GLN A 319 1.79 22.87 8.54
N ARG A 320 2.66 21.95 8.11
CA ARG A 320 4.05 21.90 8.57
C ARG A 320 4.78 23.18 8.18
N SER A 321 5.47 23.79 9.13
CA SER A 321 6.16 25.05 8.90
C SER A 321 7.37 24.86 7.96
N HIS A 322 7.72 25.91 7.21
CA HIS A 322 8.91 25.87 6.34
C HIS A 322 10.20 25.62 7.13
N THR A 323 10.30 26.08 8.38
CA THR A 323 11.46 25.85 9.25
C THR A 323 11.62 24.38 9.64
N ASP A 324 10.50 23.67 9.86
CA ASP A 324 10.48 22.24 10.11
C ASP A 324 11.01 21.47 8.89
N ILE A 325 10.53 21.81 7.69
CA ILE A 325 11.01 21.24 6.42
C ILE A 325 12.51 21.51 6.18
N LEU A 326 12.97 22.74 6.43
CA LEU A 326 14.39 23.10 6.32
C LEU A 326 15.27 22.29 7.28
N THR A 327 14.75 21.99 8.47
CA THR A 327 15.47 21.20 9.47
C THR A 327 15.51 19.73 9.06
N ALA A 328 14.40 19.17 8.59
CA ALA A 328 14.38 17.81 8.06
C ALA A 328 15.32 17.62 6.87
N ALA A 329 15.44 18.61 5.97
CA ALA A 329 16.41 18.55 4.87
C ALA A 329 17.88 18.46 5.35
N LYS A 330 18.19 19.00 6.53
CA LYS A 330 19.51 18.85 7.16
C LYS A 330 19.70 17.47 7.81
N VAL A 331 18.64 16.93 8.41
CA VAL A 331 18.68 15.63 9.12
C VAL A 331 18.67 14.45 8.15
N ALA A 332 17.87 14.51 7.09
CA ALA A 332 17.73 13.50 6.05
C ALA A 332 18.20 14.03 4.67
N PRO A 333 19.51 14.30 4.50
CA PRO A 333 20.02 14.91 3.28
C PRO A 333 19.88 13.99 2.06
N LYS A 334 19.80 12.67 2.26
CA LYS A 334 19.72 11.64 1.21
C LYS A 334 18.29 11.32 0.78
N LEU A 335 17.30 12.10 1.18
CA LEU A 335 15.91 11.84 0.84
C LEU A 335 15.70 11.99 -0.68
N GLU A 336 15.21 10.92 -1.32
CA GLU A 336 14.97 10.83 -2.77
C GLU A 336 13.49 10.96 -3.13
N ARG A 337 12.60 10.58 -2.20
CA ARG A 337 11.15 10.62 -2.38
C ARG A 337 10.46 11.19 -1.15
N LEU A 338 9.63 12.21 -1.38
CA LEU A 338 8.88 12.91 -0.34
C LEU A 338 7.41 13.04 -0.76
N GLU A 339 6.52 12.59 0.11
CA GLU A 339 5.08 12.72 -0.06
C GLU A 339 4.48 13.35 1.19
N LEU A 340 3.83 14.51 1.04
CA LEU A 340 3.34 15.31 2.15
C LEU A 340 1.94 15.87 1.89
N ASP A 341 1.12 15.90 2.94
CA ASP A 341 -0.03 16.79 2.98
C ASP A 341 0.43 18.25 2.98
N ILE A 342 -0.25 19.08 2.21
CA ILE A 342 0.02 20.52 2.08
C ILE A 342 -1.30 21.29 2.19
N GLY A 343 -1.25 22.55 2.60
CA GLY A 343 -2.42 23.42 2.59
C GLY A 343 -2.88 23.83 1.18
N TYR A 344 -3.76 24.83 1.11
CA TYR A 344 -4.25 25.35 -0.17
C TYR A 344 -3.10 25.90 -1.03
N ILE A 345 -2.99 25.38 -2.24
CA ILE A 345 -2.02 25.78 -3.26
C ILE A 345 -2.68 26.52 -4.42
N GLU A 346 -3.93 26.94 -4.26
CA GLU A 346 -4.69 27.72 -5.23
C GLU A 346 -3.89 28.97 -5.64
N HIS A 347 -3.95 29.32 -6.92
CA HIS A 347 -3.34 30.53 -7.50
C HIS A 347 -1.81 30.71 -7.36
N LEU A 348 -1.07 29.75 -6.79
CA LEU A 348 0.39 29.78 -6.73
C LEU A 348 1.03 30.05 -8.11
N TRP A 349 1.83 31.12 -8.17
CA TRP A 349 2.51 31.62 -9.37
C TRP A 349 1.59 31.87 -10.57
N HIS A 350 0.30 32.13 -10.33
CA HIS A 350 -0.62 32.61 -11.36
C HIS A 350 -0.28 34.07 -11.74
N PRO A 351 -0.34 34.48 -13.03
CA PRO A 351 0.13 35.81 -13.45
C PRO A 351 -0.59 36.98 -12.80
N THR A 352 -1.85 36.78 -12.43
CA THR A 352 -2.72 37.82 -11.88
C THR A 352 -2.92 37.69 -10.37
N ALA A 353 -2.31 36.68 -9.74
CA ALA A 353 -2.48 36.46 -8.31
C ALA A 353 -1.58 37.42 -7.52
N ILE A 354 -2.15 38.03 -6.49
CA ILE A 354 -1.47 38.93 -5.57
C ILE A 354 -1.11 38.13 -4.31
N PRO A 355 0.18 37.94 -3.98
CA PRO A 355 0.60 37.26 -2.75
C PRO A 355 0.01 37.94 -1.50
N GLY A 356 -0.58 37.13 -0.60
CA GLY A 356 -1.24 37.61 0.61
C GLY A 356 -2.72 38.00 0.43
N VAL A 357 -3.18 38.10 -0.83
CA VAL A 357 -4.59 38.31 -1.16
C VAL A 357 -5.18 37.02 -1.75
N ASP A 358 -4.62 36.55 -2.87
CA ASP A 358 -5.12 35.37 -3.59
C ASP A 358 -4.36 34.09 -3.20
N VAL A 359 -3.19 34.24 -2.58
CA VAL A 359 -2.26 33.14 -2.26
C VAL A 359 -1.75 33.29 -0.84
N HIS A 360 -1.78 32.20 -0.08
CA HIS A 360 -1.11 32.14 1.21
C HIS A 360 0.41 32.23 1.03
N VAL A 361 1.01 33.34 1.48
CA VAL A 361 2.44 33.64 1.27
C VAL A 361 3.37 32.55 1.82
N GLU A 362 2.92 31.85 2.85
CA GLU A 362 3.66 30.75 3.49
C GLU A 362 3.89 29.56 2.56
N GLN A 363 3.05 29.36 1.55
CA GLN A 363 3.26 28.31 0.56
C GLN A 363 4.53 28.55 -0.27
N TYR A 364 4.88 29.81 -0.56
CA TYR A 364 6.14 30.10 -1.25
C TYR A 364 7.35 29.71 -0.39
N ALA A 365 7.32 30.03 0.91
CA ALA A 365 8.37 29.66 1.85
C ALA A 365 8.45 28.14 2.03
N PHE A 366 7.30 27.46 2.14
CA PHE A 366 7.20 26.01 2.24
C PHE A 366 7.77 25.32 1.00
N LEU A 367 7.34 25.70 -0.20
CA LEU A 367 7.82 25.10 -1.45
C LEU A 367 9.31 25.38 -1.70
N ASN A 368 9.81 26.57 -1.37
CA ASN A 368 11.26 26.85 -1.39
C ASN A 368 12.04 26.04 -0.35
N ALA A 369 11.44 25.68 0.79
CA ALA A 369 12.10 24.79 1.75
C ALA A 369 12.29 23.38 1.18
N LEU A 370 11.34 22.87 0.38
CA LEU A 370 11.47 21.58 -0.30
C LEU A 370 12.66 21.53 -1.27
N THR A 371 13.05 22.67 -1.86
CA THR A 371 14.20 22.72 -2.78
C THR A 371 15.55 22.48 -2.07
N LYS A 372 15.56 22.43 -0.72
CA LYS A 372 16.77 22.12 0.05
C LYS A 372 17.09 20.63 0.16
N PHE A 373 16.16 19.74 -0.20
CA PHE A 373 16.45 18.32 -0.35
C PHE A 373 17.19 18.04 -1.66
N ARG A 374 18.52 18.19 -1.67
CA ARG A 374 19.35 18.14 -2.89
C ARG A 374 19.26 16.85 -3.72
N HIS A 375 18.84 15.75 -3.10
CA HIS A 375 18.70 14.44 -3.75
C HIS A 375 17.25 14.08 -4.08
N LEU A 376 16.29 14.98 -3.82
CA LEU A 376 14.88 14.73 -4.04
C LEU A 376 14.59 14.61 -5.54
N ARG A 377 14.04 13.46 -5.92
CA ARG A 377 13.69 13.09 -7.29
C ARG A 377 12.18 13.01 -7.48
N PHE A 378 11.45 12.61 -6.44
CA PHE A 378 10.00 12.42 -6.49
C PHE A 378 9.35 13.23 -5.38
N LEU A 379 8.52 14.20 -5.77
CA LEU A 379 7.72 14.99 -4.84
C LEU A 379 6.23 14.73 -5.10
N ARG A 380 5.50 14.30 -4.07
CA ARG A 380 4.05 14.24 -4.09
C ARG A 380 3.46 15.17 -3.03
N LEU A 381 2.46 15.93 -3.45
CA LEU A 381 1.74 16.87 -2.60
C LEU A 381 0.26 16.48 -2.59
N PHE A 382 -0.33 16.47 -1.40
CA PHE A 382 -1.76 16.22 -1.18
C PHE A 382 -2.44 17.49 -0.65
N PRO A 383 -2.82 18.42 -1.54
CA PRO A 383 -3.60 19.59 -1.14
C PRO A 383 -5.08 19.23 -0.88
N PRO A 384 -5.85 20.07 -0.18
CA PRO A 384 -7.30 19.90 -0.06
C PRO A 384 -7.98 20.07 -1.41
N PHE A 385 -8.97 19.22 -1.69
CA PHE A 385 -9.85 19.34 -2.87
C PHE A 385 -11.19 19.97 -2.51
N ILE A 386 -11.10 21.05 -1.76
CA ILE A 386 -12.20 21.80 -1.17
C ILE A 386 -11.81 23.27 -1.30
N ALA A 387 -12.76 24.16 -1.57
CA ALA A 387 -12.44 25.57 -1.67
C ALA A 387 -11.99 26.13 -0.31
N SER A 388 -11.01 27.03 -0.31
CA SER A 388 -10.52 27.71 0.90
C SER A 388 -11.60 28.48 1.66
N SER A 389 -12.72 28.81 1.01
CA SER A 389 -13.88 29.51 1.58
C SER A 389 -14.92 28.60 2.24
N CYS A 390 -14.82 27.26 2.13
CA CYS A 390 -15.80 26.34 2.69
C CYS A 390 -15.65 26.21 4.23
N LEU A 391 -16.76 26.36 4.96
CA LEU A 391 -16.80 26.20 6.42
C LEU A 391 -16.94 24.71 6.82
N ARG A 392 -16.17 24.27 7.82
CA ARG A 392 -16.09 22.88 8.33
C ARG A 392 -17.44 22.23 8.71
N ILE A 393 -18.46 23.04 9.00
CA ILE A 393 -19.73 22.58 9.58
C ILE A 393 -20.74 22.18 8.49
N GLU A 394 -20.46 22.53 7.22
CA GLU A 394 -21.35 22.21 6.12
C GLU A 394 -21.18 20.75 5.68
N TRP A 395 -22.21 19.94 5.90
CA TRP A 395 -22.29 18.54 5.47
C TRP A 395 -22.22 18.35 3.93
N ARG A 396 -22.23 19.46 3.17
CA ARG A 396 -22.12 19.48 1.70
C ARG A 396 -20.92 20.33 1.31
N VAL A 397 -19.73 19.79 1.48
CA VAL A 397 -18.52 20.46 1.04
C VAL A 397 -18.45 20.41 -0.49
N GLN A 398 -18.43 21.58 -1.14
CA GLN A 398 -18.27 21.65 -2.58
C GLN A 398 -16.82 21.31 -2.94
N HIS A 399 -16.62 20.17 -3.59
CA HIS A 399 -15.31 19.76 -4.06
C HIS A 399 -14.83 20.69 -5.17
N CYS A 400 -13.57 21.12 -5.07
CA CYS A 400 -12.89 21.88 -6.12
C CYS A 400 -11.57 21.21 -6.48
N VAL A 401 -11.13 21.48 -7.70
CA VAL A 401 -9.80 21.09 -8.16
C VAL A 401 -8.78 22.11 -7.62
N PRO A 402 -7.71 21.68 -6.93
CA PRO A 402 -6.80 22.59 -6.24
C PRO A 402 -5.91 23.40 -7.19
N VAL A 403 -5.68 22.91 -8.42
CA VAL A 403 -4.82 23.56 -9.40
C VAL A 403 -5.30 23.32 -10.84
N SER A 404 -5.05 24.27 -11.72
CA SER A 404 -5.20 24.06 -13.16
C SER A 404 -3.97 23.39 -13.78
N ASP A 405 -4.09 22.83 -14.99
CA ASP A 405 -2.97 22.25 -15.75
C ASP A 405 -1.80 23.23 -15.92
N ASN A 406 -2.11 24.48 -16.29
CA ASN A 406 -1.12 25.57 -16.42
C ASN A 406 -0.38 25.82 -15.11
N GLN A 407 -1.09 25.75 -14.00
CA GLN A 407 -0.54 26.01 -12.67
C GLN A 407 0.36 24.85 -12.23
N ALA A 408 -0.04 23.59 -12.46
CA ALA A 408 0.79 22.42 -12.18
C ALA A 408 2.14 22.48 -12.92
N ILE A 409 2.13 22.89 -14.20
CA ILE A 409 3.36 23.12 -14.99
C ILE A 409 4.24 24.20 -14.35
N ARG A 410 3.64 25.34 -13.97
CA ARG A 410 4.40 26.46 -13.35
C ARG A 410 5.03 26.06 -12.01
N ILE A 411 4.28 25.36 -11.16
CA ILE A 411 4.77 24.84 -9.88
C ILE A 411 5.99 23.93 -10.15
N PHE A 412 5.86 22.99 -11.08
CA PHE A 412 6.97 22.10 -11.45
C PHE A 412 8.18 22.86 -11.97
N ASP A 413 8.00 23.75 -12.95
CA ASP A 413 9.10 24.49 -13.56
C ASP A 413 9.81 25.37 -12.52
N GLN A 414 9.08 25.98 -11.58
CA GLN A 414 9.67 26.78 -10.51
C GLN A 414 10.49 25.91 -9.53
N LEU A 415 9.94 24.78 -9.10
CA LEU A 415 10.65 23.84 -8.23
C LEU A 415 11.89 23.27 -8.93
N HIS A 416 11.76 22.83 -10.19
CA HIS A 416 12.84 22.22 -10.96
C HIS A 416 14.01 23.19 -11.24
N ARG A 417 13.75 24.50 -11.35
CA ARG A 417 14.83 25.51 -11.48
C ARG A 417 15.75 25.53 -10.27
N GLU A 418 15.17 25.37 -9.07
CA GLU A 418 15.92 25.39 -7.81
C GLU A 418 16.36 23.99 -7.36
N LEU A 419 15.68 22.95 -7.84
CA LEU A 419 15.93 21.55 -7.55
C LEU A 419 16.04 20.74 -8.86
N PRO A 420 17.21 20.78 -9.55
CA PRO A 420 17.39 20.11 -10.83
C PRO A 420 17.33 18.58 -10.78
N SER A 421 17.41 17.99 -9.58
CA SER A 421 17.27 16.54 -9.38
C SER A 421 15.81 16.06 -9.48
N LEU A 422 14.83 16.97 -9.42
CA LEU A 422 13.42 16.64 -9.41
C LEU A 422 12.99 16.06 -10.75
N GLN A 423 12.57 14.80 -10.76
CA GLN A 423 12.14 14.07 -11.95
C GLN A 423 10.62 14.07 -12.11
N LEU A 424 9.90 14.07 -10.98
CA LEU A 424 8.46 13.97 -10.95
C LEU A 424 7.87 14.83 -9.83
N LEU A 425 6.89 15.67 -10.21
CA LEU A 425 5.93 16.29 -9.29
C LEU A 425 4.58 15.62 -9.46
N SER A 426 3.96 15.21 -8.36
CA SER A 426 2.59 14.71 -8.31
C SER A 426 1.76 15.59 -7.39
N ILE A 427 0.69 16.18 -7.90
CA ILE A 427 -0.35 16.83 -7.07
C ILE A 427 -1.56 15.91 -7.13
N ALA A 428 -1.95 15.32 -6.01
CA ALA A 428 -2.98 14.29 -5.99
C ALA A 428 -4.01 14.54 -4.89
N ALA A 429 -5.25 14.13 -5.15
CA ALA A 429 -6.28 14.03 -4.13
C ALA A 429 -5.93 12.94 -3.11
N ALA A 430 -6.56 13.02 -1.94
CA ALA A 430 -6.72 11.85 -1.10
C ALA A 430 -7.71 10.86 -1.75
N PRO A 431 -7.53 9.53 -1.58
CA PRO A 431 -8.44 8.53 -2.13
C PRO A 431 -9.90 8.68 -1.68
N SER A 432 -10.14 9.30 -0.53
CA SER A 432 -11.47 9.55 0.04
C SER A 432 -12.33 10.55 -0.77
N PHE A 433 -11.74 11.35 -1.66
CA PHE A 433 -12.48 12.29 -2.51
C PHE A 433 -13.22 11.58 -3.66
N VAL A 434 -14.46 11.18 -3.42
CA VAL A 434 -15.28 10.38 -4.35
C VAL A 434 -15.87 11.17 -5.53
N ASP A 435 -16.11 12.48 -5.38
CA ASP A 435 -16.90 13.27 -6.34
C ASP A 435 -16.06 14.23 -7.18
N ILE A 436 -14.88 13.80 -7.64
CA ILE A 436 -13.94 14.66 -8.36
C ILE A 436 -13.51 14.06 -9.69
N ASP A 437 -13.70 14.84 -10.76
CA ASP A 437 -13.36 14.45 -12.12
C ASP A 437 -11.86 14.26 -12.34
N THR A 438 -11.01 15.12 -11.77
CA THR A 438 -9.54 15.02 -11.90
C THR A 438 -8.92 14.71 -10.55
N MET A 439 -8.23 13.57 -10.46
CA MET A 439 -7.66 13.06 -9.21
C MET A 439 -6.22 13.47 -9.01
N TYR A 440 -5.45 13.59 -10.09
CA TYR A 440 -4.04 13.96 -9.98
C TYR A 440 -3.48 14.64 -11.22
N TRP A 441 -2.39 15.37 -11.01
CA TRP A 441 -1.47 15.93 -11.99
C TRP A 441 -0.09 15.34 -11.75
N GLN A 442 0.47 14.66 -12.74
CA GLN A 442 1.86 14.18 -12.74
C GLN A 442 2.65 14.96 -13.77
N VAL A 443 3.63 15.73 -13.34
CA VAL A 443 4.50 16.53 -14.20
C VAL A 443 5.90 15.94 -14.18
N THR A 444 6.46 15.71 -15.37
CA THR A 444 7.82 15.16 -15.55
C THR A 444 8.58 15.96 -16.61
N ARG A 445 9.92 15.90 -16.55
CA ARG A 445 10.81 16.51 -17.55
C ARG A 445 11.34 15.46 -18.51
N GLN A 446 11.25 15.72 -19.81
CA GLN A 446 11.82 14.89 -20.88
C GLN A 446 12.65 15.78 -21.81
N GLY A 447 13.95 15.88 -21.54
CA GLY A 447 14.83 16.84 -22.23
C GLY A 447 14.36 18.28 -21.99
N ASP A 448 14.05 18.99 -23.06
CA ASP A 448 13.53 20.37 -23.00
C ASP A 448 12.01 20.46 -22.84
N GLN A 449 11.31 19.32 -22.92
CA GLN A 449 9.86 19.25 -22.84
C GLN A 449 9.41 18.91 -21.43
N THR A 450 8.31 19.53 -21.00
CA THR A 450 7.61 19.18 -19.76
C THR A 450 6.34 18.39 -20.14
N VAL A 451 6.16 17.21 -19.54
CA VAL A 451 5.00 16.34 -19.80
C VAL A 451 4.10 16.35 -18.58
N LEU A 452 2.85 16.77 -18.75
CA LEU A 452 1.80 16.70 -17.74
C LEU A 452 0.86 15.53 -18.08
N THR A 453 0.67 14.62 -17.14
CA THR A 453 -0.35 13.58 -17.20
C THR A 453 -1.40 13.82 -16.12
N THR A 454 -2.66 13.94 -16.51
CA THR A 454 -3.79 14.00 -15.57
C THR A 454 -4.56 12.69 -15.54
N GLY A 455 -4.90 12.25 -14.34
CA GLY A 455 -5.73 11.08 -14.10
C GLY A 455 -7.12 11.49 -13.59
N HIS A 456 -8.12 10.71 -13.98
CA HIS A 456 -9.52 11.03 -13.74
C HIS A 456 -10.23 9.87 -13.03
N ARG A 457 -11.08 10.16 -12.03
CA ARG A 457 -11.76 9.12 -11.24
C ARG A 457 -12.84 8.46 -12.07
N ALA A 458 -12.97 7.14 -11.94
CA ALA A 458 -13.99 6.35 -12.66
C ALA A 458 -13.96 6.53 -14.18
N ARG A 459 -12.87 7.09 -14.73
CA ARG A 459 -12.65 7.20 -16.16
C ARG A 459 -11.46 6.33 -16.52
N ASN A 460 -11.67 5.39 -17.42
CA ASN A 460 -10.60 4.55 -17.94
C ASN A 460 -9.77 5.31 -18.98
N TYR A 461 -9.32 6.53 -18.67
CA TYR A 461 -8.37 7.27 -19.49
C TYR A 461 -7.46 8.17 -18.66
N LYS A 462 -6.30 8.48 -19.23
CA LYS A 462 -5.40 9.54 -18.79
C LYS A 462 -5.25 10.57 -19.90
N HIS A 463 -5.12 11.84 -19.54
CA HIS A 463 -4.85 12.91 -20.48
C HIS A 463 -3.38 13.33 -20.35
N CYS A 464 -2.63 13.19 -21.43
CA CYS A 464 -1.22 13.55 -21.51
C CYS A 464 -1.06 14.83 -22.33
N GLN A 465 -0.27 15.76 -21.84
CA GLN A 465 0.01 17.04 -22.48
C GLN A 465 1.51 17.28 -22.53
N THR A 466 2.00 17.74 -23.68
CA THR A 466 3.40 18.11 -23.86
C THR A 466 3.53 19.62 -23.93
N TRP A 467 4.45 20.17 -23.15
CA TRP A 467 4.68 21.59 -22.97
C TRP A 467 6.13 21.96 -23.30
N ILE A 468 6.32 23.14 -23.90
CA ILE A 468 7.63 23.78 -24.04
C ILE A 468 7.52 25.16 -23.39
N GLY A 469 8.25 25.35 -22.30
CA GLY A 469 7.97 26.44 -21.36
C GLY A 469 6.51 26.39 -20.89
N HIS A 470 5.81 27.52 -20.92
CA HIS A 470 4.40 27.60 -20.55
C HIS A 470 3.43 27.49 -21.75
N ARG A 471 3.90 26.99 -22.90
CA ARG A 471 3.06 26.79 -24.09
C ARG A 471 2.75 25.29 -24.28
N ARG A 472 1.46 24.96 -24.33
CA ARG A 472 1.01 23.60 -24.69
C ARG A 472 1.20 23.35 -26.17
N MET A 473 1.92 22.27 -26.49
CA MET A 473 2.25 21.88 -27.86
C MET A 473 1.33 20.78 -28.38
N ARG A 474 1.01 19.79 -27.52
CA ARG A 474 0.18 18.64 -27.87
C ARG A 474 -0.65 18.17 -26.68
N SER A 475 -1.80 17.57 -26.96
CA SER A 475 -2.62 16.83 -26.01
C SER A 475 -3.02 15.47 -26.58
N GLU A 476 -2.99 14.42 -25.77
CA GLU A 476 -3.34 13.05 -26.11
C GLU A 476 -4.20 12.43 -25.02
N ILE A 477 -5.22 11.66 -25.41
CA ILE A 477 -6.03 10.90 -24.46
C ILE A 477 -5.70 9.42 -24.64
N LYS A 478 -5.16 8.80 -23.60
CA LYS A 478 -4.89 7.37 -23.57
C LYS A 478 -6.03 6.67 -22.82
N ARG A 479 -6.82 5.86 -23.54
CA ARG A 479 -7.92 5.07 -22.98
C ARG A 479 -7.45 3.67 -22.60
N PHE A 480 -8.09 3.09 -21.59
CA PHE A 480 -7.82 1.77 -21.05
C PHE A 480 -9.11 0.95 -21.06
N ASN A 481 -8.97 -0.37 -21.27
CA ASN A 481 -10.11 -1.30 -21.21
C ASN A 481 -10.31 -1.86 -19.79
N THR A 482 -9.33 -1.65 -18.91
CA THR A 482 -9.36 -2.06 -17.51
C THR A 482 -9.29 -0.84 -16.60
N PRO A 483 -9.92 -0.89 -15.41
CA PRO A 483 -9.72 0.11 -14.37
C PRO A 483 -8.23 0.33 -14.11
N GLN A 484 -7.84 1.60 -14.00
CA GLN A 484 -6.45 1.97 -13.68
C GLN A 484 -6.31 2.19 -12.17
N ILE A 485 -5.16 1.78 -11.63
CA ILE A 485 -4.78 2.06 -10.24
C ILE A 485 -4.75 3.58 -10.02
N TYR A 486 -5.32 4.01 -8.89
CA TYR A 486 -5.50 5.42 -8.50
C TYR A 486 -4.19 6.22 -8.61
N LEU A 487 -3.10 5.68 -8.05
CA LEU A 487 -1.75 6.21 -8.15
C LEU A 487 -0.76 5.04 -8.30
N PRO A 488 -0.25 4.75 -9.52
CA PRO A 488 0.54 3.55 -9.78
C PRO A 488 1.88 3.48 -9.02
N ASP A 489 2.40 4.62 -8.53
CA ASP A 489 3.61 4.64 -7.69
C ASP A 489 3.28 4.61 -6.19
N SER A 490 1.99 4.69 -5.81
CA SER A 490 1.52 4.68 -4.42
C SER A 490 1.25 3.28 -3.88
N ASP A 491 1.36 2.24 -4.72
CA ASP A 491 1.36 0.88 -4.23
C ASP A 491 2.49 0.79 -3.20
N GLY A 492 2.09 0.42 -1.98
CA GLY A 492 3.04 0.17 -0.90
C GLY A 492 4.06 -0.84 -1.39
N TRP A 493 5.23 -0.86 -0.77
CA TRP A 493 6.20 -1.94 -0.97
C TRP A 493 5.69 -3.30 -0.48
N MET A 494 4.45 -3.36 0.02
CA MET A 494 3.73 -4.57 0.38
C MET A 494 2.65 -4.93 -0.62
N LEU A 495 2.51 -6.24 -0.77
CA LEU A 495 1.45 -6.95 -1.47
C LEU A 495 0.07 -6.39 -1.04
N THR A 496 -0.74 -5.97 -2.00
CA THR A 496 -1.97 -5.21 -1.76
C THR A 496 -3.14 -6.18 -1.46
N ARG A 497 -3.81 -6.01 -0.31
CA ARG A 497 -5.11 -6.65 -0.05
C ARG A 497 -6.14 -6.08 -1.03
N ASN A 498 -6.70 -6.91 -1.89
CA ASN A 498 -7.81 -6.55 -2.79
C ASN A 498 -9.19 -6.97 -2.24
N ASP A 499 -9.30 -7.27 -0.95
CA ASP A 499 -10.58 -7.50 -0.26
C ASP A 499 -11.53 -6.29 -0.36
N LEU A 500 -11.03 -5.13 -0.83
CA LEU A 500 -11.81 -3.93 -1.16
C LEU A 500 -12.80 -4.10 -2.32
N HIS A 501 -12.83 -5.24 -3.01
CA HIS A 501 -13.99 -5.57 -3.85
C HIS A 501 -15.28 -5.86 -3.06
N ASP A 502 -15.18 -6.02 -1.73
CA ASP A 502 -16.32 -6.22 -0.82
C ASP A 502 -16.47 -5.11 0.24
N VAL A 503 -15.89 -3.92 0.03
CA VAL A 503 -16.58 -2.72 0.52
C VAL A 503 -17.81 -2.59 -0.38
N LYS A 504 -18.88 -3.30 0.03
CA LYS A 504 -20.24 -2.82 -0.17
C LYS A 504 -20.13 -1.32 -0.07
N GLN A 505 -20.46 -0.62 -1.16
CA GLN A 505 -20.93 0.76 -1.09
C GLN A 505 -21.69 0.82 0.22
N ALA A 506 -21.13 1.49 1.24
CA ALA A 506 -21.86 1.69 2.48
C ALA A 506 -23.16 2.30 1.99
N SER A 507 -24.24 1.53 2.10
CA SER A 507 -25.53 1.96 1.62
C SER A 507 -25.87 3.16 2.47
N PHE A 508 -25.60 4.36 1.94
CA PHE A 508 -26.17 5.61 2.42
C PHE A 508 -27.67 5.47 2.22
N GLY A 509 -28.31 4.88 3.23
CA GLY A 509 -29.65 4.35 3.13
C GLY A 509 -30.11 3.62 4.38
N GLY A 510 -29.48 3.85 5.54
CA GLY A 510 -30.13 3.60 6.82
C GLY A 510 -31.11 4.74 7.08
N ARG A 511 -32.36 4.62 6.59
CA ARG A 511 -33.45 5.46 7.08
C ARG A 511 -33.63 5.16 8.56
N TRP A 512 -33.21 6.09 9.39
CA TRP A 512 -33.70 6.19 10.76
C TRP A 512 -35.12 6.75 10.67
N TRP A 513 -36.13 5.88 10.65
CA TRP A 513 -37.45 6.26 11.13
C TRP A 513 -37.46 5.97 12.62
N ASP A 514 -37.44 7.03 13.43
CA ASP A 514 -38.02 6.99 14.76
C ASP A 514 -39.49 7.39 14.59
N ASP A 515 -40.38 6.42 14.80
CA ASP A 515 -41.81 6.66 14.98
C ASP A 515 -42.04 7.38 16.32
N ARG A 516 -42.77 8.49 16.23
CA ARG A 516 -43.60 9.01 17.32
C ARG A 516 -45.01 8.45 17.18
#